data_AF-A0A258YVD7-F1
#
_entry.id   AF-A0A258YVD7-F1
#
_cell.length_a   1.000
_cell.length_b   1.000
_cell.length_c   1.000
_cell.angle_alpha   90.00
_cell.angle_beta   90.00
_cell.angle_gamma   90.00
#
_symmetry.space_group_name_H-M   'P 1'
#
loop_
_entity.id
_entity.type
_entity.pdbx_description
1 polymer ?
#
loop_
_entity_poly.entity_id
_entity_poly.type
_entity_poly.pdbx_seq_one_letter_code
_entity_poly.pdbx_strand_id
1 'polypeptide(L)'
;MSPSAARCSVCRFFLWALLLLLALAALGAAIRFLPDRPVTYADPVEHFKYGSTGGERNMGFPYWLWQVLPEVCPDLLPGKGYASLGFIFEQGRDLPVGMSKRRHMGIDRVFLNCAVCHTATVRTTPNAQPMLVAGMPANQLDLMRFQKFVQACVNDRRFTPAQVVPRIEEKAGGLGLLDQWVVYPLGVHLMRDGVAGLLGRLRFIH
;
A
#
# COMPACT_ATOMS: atom_id res chain seq x y z
N MET A 1 47.43 -45.65 13.04
CA MET A 1 47.10 -44.37 12.35
C MET A 1 45.59 -44.25 12.27
N SER A 2 44.96 -43.44 13.11
CA SER A 2 43.50 -43.25 13.10
C SER A 2 43.14 -41.77 13.21
N PRO A 3 43.08 -41.01 12.09
CA PRO A 3 42.47 -39.69 12.08
C PRO A 3 41.16 -39.78 11.28
N SER A 4 40.03 -40.05 11.94
CA SER A 4 38.74 -39.96 11.23
C SER A 4 37.53 -39.55 12.08
N ALA A 5 37.54 -39.78 13.39
CA ALA A 5 36.38 -39.44 14.23
C ALA A 5 36.20 -37.91 14.48
N ALA A 6 37.29 -37.16 14.66
CA ALA A 6 37.22 -35.73 15.02
C ALA A 6 36.75 -34.80 13.88
N ARG A 7 37.00 -35.16 12.61
CA ARG A 7 36.47 -34.40 11.46
C ARG A 7 34.95 -34.55 11.31
N CYS A 8 34.39 -35.66 11.82
CA CYS A 8 32.97 -35.95 11.71
C CYS A 8 32.12 -35.15 12.70
N SER A 9 32.60 -34.85 13.92
CA SER A 9 31.85 -34.05 14.89
C SER A 9 31.84 -32.55 14.55
N VAL A 10 32.96 -32.02 14.07
CA VAL A 10 33.08 -30.61 13.66
C VAL A 10 32.25 -30.33 12.41
N CYS A 11 32.30 -31.21 11.39
CA CYS A 11 31.42 -31.09 10.23
C CYS A 11 29.94 -31.22 10.59
N ARG A 12 29.58 -32.11 11.52
CA ARG A 12 28.19 -32.22 12.02
C ARG A 12 27.77 -30.97 12.77
N PHE A 13 28.64 -30.37 13.58
CA PHE A 13 28.34 -29.12 14.28
C PHE A 13 28.05 -27.98 13.29
N PHE A 14 28.90 -27.78 12.28
CA PHE A 14 28.66 -26.76 11.25
C PHE A 14 27.40 -27.04 10.44
N LEU A 15 27.10 -28.30 10.11
CA LEU A 15 25.86 -28.68 9.44
C LEU A 15 24.64 -28.34 10.31
N TRP A 16 24.64 -28.71 11.59
CA TRP A 16 23.54 -28.38 12.51
C TRP A 16 23.39 -26.88 12.73
N ALA A 17 24.50 -26.14 12.85
CA ALA A 17 24.48 -24.69 12.97
C ALA A 17 23.89 -24.03 11.72
N LEU A 18 24.26 -24.49 10.52
CA LEU A 18 23.68 -24.02 9.26
C LEU A 18 22.19 -24.35 9.17
N LEU A 19 21.79 -25.58 9.50
CA LEU A 19 20.38 -25.99 9.52
C LEU A 19 19.55 -25.15 10.50
N LEU A 20 20.09 -24.88 11.70
CA LEU A 20 19.45 -24.03 12.69
C LEU A 20 19.32 -22.59 12.16
N LEU A 21 20.36 -22.03 11.56
CA LEU A 21 20.32 -20.69 10.97
C LEU A 21 19.28 -20.60 9.84
N LEU A 22 19.22 -21.59 8.96
CA LEU A 22 18.20 -21.67 7.91
C LEU A 22 16.79 -21.80 8.48
N ALA A 23 16.61 -22.60 9.53
CA ALA A 23 15.32 -22.75 10.20
C ALA A 23 14.86 -21.43 10.85
N LEU A 24 15.78 -20.70 11.51
CA LEU A 24 15.49 -19.40 12.11
C LEU A 24 15.17 -18.34 11.04
N ALA A 25 15.93 -18.32 9.93
CA ALA A 25 15.66 -17.44 8.80
C ALA A 25 14.29 -17.75 8.17
N ALA A 26 13.96 -19.03 7.96
CA ALA A 26 12.67 -19.45 7.44
C ALA A 26 11.52 -19.08 8.38
N LEU A 27 11.68 -19.26 9.69
CA LEU A 27 10.71 -18.83 10.69
C LEU A 27 10.52 -17.31 10.69
N GLY A 28 11.61 -16.54 10.65
CA GLY A 28 11.55 -15.09 10.56
C GLY A 28 10.85 -14.60 9.29
N ALA A 29 11.17 -15.20 8.14
CA ALA A 29 10.49 -14.94 6.88
C ALA A 29 9.00 -15.30 6.97
N ALA A 30 8.65 -16.43 7.59
CA ALA A 30 7.28 -16.83 7.76
C ALA A 30 6.49 -15.84 8.63
N ILE A 31 7.02 -15.47 9.80
CA ILE A 31 6.40 -14.47 10.68
C ILE A 31 6.19 -13.14 9.96
N ARG A 32 7.14 -12.74 9.10
CA ARG A 32 7.06 -11.47 8.37
C ARG A 32 6.08 -11.52 7.19
N PHE A 33 6.16 -12.53 6.33
CA PHE A 33 5.53 -12.52 5.01
C PHE A 33 4.24 -13.34 4.90
N LEU A 34 4.03 -14.37 5.74
CA LEU A 34 2.79 -15.16 5.73
C LEU A 34 1.54 -14.46 6.32
N PRO A 35 1.64 -13.47 7.25
CA PRO A 35 0.45 -12.82 7.75
C PRO A 35 -0.42 -12.22 6.65
N ASP A 36 -1.69 -12.60 6.66
CA ASP A 36 -2.75 -12.04 5.82
C ASP A 36 -3.92 -11.60 6.70
N ARG A 37 -3.87 -10.35 7.19
CA ARG A 37 -4.81 -9.84 8.18
C ARG A 37 -5.43 -8.53 7.74
N PRO A 38 -6.74 -8.50 7.45
CA PRO A 38 -7.44 -7.24 7.17
C PRO A 38 -7.63 -6.43 8.45
N VAL A 39 -7.67 -5.10 8.33
CA VAL A 39 -8.25 -4.24 9.36
C VAL A 39 -9.78 -4.38 9.31
N THR A 40 -10.38 -4.66 10.46
CA THR A 40 -11.83 -4.85 10.61
C THR A 40 -12.36 -3.96 11.71
N TYR A 41 -13.58 -3.47 11.51
CA TYR A 41 -14.29 -2.65 12.49
C TYR A 41 -15.54 -3.38 12.98
N ALA A 42 -15.87 -3.21 14.26
CA ALA A 42 -17.07 -3.77 14.87
C ALA A 42 -18.32 -2.96 14.51
N ASP A 43 -18.19 -1.63 14.44
CA ASP A 43 -19.26 -0.78 13.93
C ASP A 43 -19.45 -1.01 12.43
N PRO A 44 -20.67 -1.34 11.97
CA PRO A 44 -20.91 -1.68 10.57
C PRO A 44 -20.70 -0.50 9.63
N VAL A 45 -20.92 0.75 10.07
CA VAL A 45 -20.71 1.94 9.25
C VAL A 45 -19.22 2.19 9.06
N GLU A 46 -18.42 2.08 10.13
CA GLU A 46 -16.96 2.16 10.03
C GLU A 46 -16.38 0.99 9.22
N HIS A 47 -16.96 -0.20 9.34
CA HIS A 47 -16.57 -1.36 8.52
C HIS A 47 -16.90 -1.13 7.05
N PHE A 48 -18.05 -0.54 6.74
CA PHE A 48 -18.40 -0.18 5.39
C PHE A 48 -17.41 0.85 4.81
N LYS A 49 -17.06 1.89 5.58
CA LYS A 49 -16.14 2.96 5.16
C LYS A 49 -14.71 2.46 4.93
N TYR A 50 -14.20 1.60 5.82
CA TYR A 50 -12.76 1.31 5.92
C TYR A 50 -12.40 -0.19 5.93
N GLY A 51 -13.39 -1.07 5.91
CA GLY A 51 -13.20 -2.52 5.95
C GLY A 51 -12.63 -3.07 4.64
N SER A 52 -11.84 -4.13 4.77
CA SER A 52 -11.23 -4.86 3.65
C SER A 52 -12.26 -5.64 2.84
N THR A 53 -12.22 -5.47 1.53
CA THR A 53 -12.94 -6.32 0.56
C THR A 53 -12.01 -7.35 -0.09
N GLY A 54 -10.73 -7.37 0.29
CA GLY A 54 -9.71 -8.29 -0.22
C GLY A 54 -8.94 -7.80 -1.45
N GLY A 55 -9.33 -6.66 -2.04
CA GLY A 55 -8.63 -6.06 -3.19
C GLY A 55 -7.17 -5.69 -2.90
N GLU A 56 -6.84 -5.43 -1.62
CA GLU A 56 -5.49 -5.10 -1.17
C GLU A 56 -4.49 -6.22 -1.44
N ARG A 57 -4.93 -7.49 -1.53
CA ARG A 57 -4.05 -8.65 -1.79
C ARG A 57 -3.41 -8.61 -3.17
N ASN A 58 -4.17 -8.21 -4.19
CA ASN A 58 -3.71 -8.30 -5.57
C ASN A 58 -3.43 -6.92 -6.16
N MET A 59 -4.27 -5.93 -5.84
CA MET A 59 -4.23 -4.61 -6.46
C MET A 59 -3.85 -3.50 -5.47
N GLY A 60 -3.59 -3.84 -4.21
CA GLY A 60 -3.28 -2.86 -3.17
C GLY A 60 -1.94 -2.17 -3.35
N PHE A 61 -1.93 -0.86 -3.13
CA PHE A 61 -0.73 -0.05 -3.01
C PHE A 61 -0.05 -0.31 -1.66
N PRO A 62 1.29 -0.36 -1.58
CA PRO A 62 1.96 -0.21 -0.29
C PRO A 62 1.48 1.06 0.41
N TYR A 63 1.08 0.97 1.68
CA TYR A 63 0.45 2.05 2.43
C TYR A 63 1.26 3.34 2.39
N TRP A 64 2.56 3.28 2.67
CA TRP A 64 3.40 4.48 2.65
C TRP A 64 3.63 5.03 1.24
N LEU A 65 3.65 4.16 0.23
CA LEU A 65 3.75 4.60 -1.17
C LEU A 65 2.50 5.40 -1.57
N TRP A 66 1.32 4.93 -1.18
CA TRP A 66 0.07 5.68 -1.29
C TRP A 66 0.18 7.04 -0.59
N GLN A 67 0.65 7.07 0.66
CA GLN A 67 0.75 8.30 1.43
C GLN A 67 1.64 9.37 0.78
N VAL A 68 2.75 8.99 0.14
CA VAL A 68 3.70 9.96 -0.44
C VAL A 68 3.43 10.29 -1.90
N LEU A 69 2.63 9.51 -2.62
CA LEU A 69 2.44 9.69 -4.07
C LEU A 69 1.99 11.11 -4.46
N PRO A 70 1.06 11.77 -3.74
CA PRO A 70 0.69 13.17 -4.00
C PRO A 70 1.81 14.18 -3.76
N GLU A 71 2.80 13.86 -2.93
CA GLU A 71 3.94 14.72 -2.62
C GLU A 71 5.08 14.52 -3.63
N VAL A 72 5.16 13.33 -4.24
CA VAL A 72 6.11 13.04 -5.33
C VAL A 72 5.70 13.76 -6.61
N CYS A 73 4.39 13.77 -6.92
CA CYS A 73 3.84 14.35 -8.15
C CYS A 73 2.70 15.37 -7.90
N PRO A 74 2.92 16.43 -7.09
CA PRO A 74 1.85 17.34 -6.66
C PRO A 74 1.23 18.13 -7.81
N ASP A 75 2.03 18.48 -8.81
CA ASP A 75 1.67 19.19 -10.03
C ASP A 75 0.76 18.40 -10.98
N LEU A 76 0.69 17.07 -10.83
CA LEU A 76 -0.20 16.21 -11.62
C LEU A 76 -1.62 16.12 -11.02
N LEU A 77 -1.84 16.73 -9.86
CA LEU A 77 -3.14 16.80 -9.20
C LEU A 77 -3.84 18.14 -9.50
N PRO A 78 -5.18 18.18 -9.56
CA PRO A 78 -5.93 19.44 -9.67
C PRO A 78 -5.77 20.37 -8.47
N GLY A 79 -5.31 19.85 -7.33
CA GLY A 79 -5.13 20.59 -6.10
C GLY A 79 -4.40 19.75 -5.06
N LYS A 80 -4.53 20.13 -3.79
CA LYS A 80 -3.79 19.49 -2.70
C LYS A 80 -4.26 18.05 -2.46
N GLY A 81 -3.35 17.09 -2.67
CA GLY A 81 -3.54 15.70 -2.26
C GLY A 81 -4.71 15.00 -2.94
N TYR A 82 -5.04 13.81 -2.42
CA TYR A 82 -6.16 13.01 -2.94
C TYR A 82 -7.53 13.68 -2.77
N ALA A 83 -7.70 14.58 -1.80
CA ALA A 83 -8.95 15.32 -1.62
C ALA A 83 -9.33 16.15 -2.86
N SER A 84 -8.34 16.61 -3.64
CA SER A 84 -8.57 17.32 -4.89
C SER A 84 -9.23 16.46 -5.99
N LEU A 85 -9.21 15.14 -5.84
CA LEU A 85 -9.86 14.17 -6.74
C LEU A 85 -11.22 13.71 -6.19
N GLY A 86 -11.73 14.35 -5.15
CA GLY A 86 -13.03 14.03 -4.54
C GLY A 86 -13.00 12.94 -3.48
N PHE A 87 -11.82 12.44 -3.09
CA PHE A 87 -11.70 11.56 -1.93
C PHE A 87 -12.10 12.28 -0.64
N ILE A 88 -12.90 11.62 0.19
CA ILE A 88 -13.44 12.19 1.43
C ILE A 88 -12.57 11.73 2.61
N PHE A 89 -12.07 12.66 3.41
CA PHE A 89 -11.28 12.38 4.61
C PHE A 89 -12.07 12.78 5.85
N GLU A 90 -12.21 11.86 6.80
CA GLU A 90 -12.72 12.16 8.13
C GLU A 90 -11.60 12.68 9.05
N GLN A 91 -11.96 13.45 10.07
CA GLN A 91 -10.98 14.00 11.00
C GLN A 91 -10.21 12.88 11.71
N GLY A 92 -8.88 13.00 11.75
CA GLY A 92 -8.01 12.02 12.40
C GLY A 92 -7.77 10.74 11.59
N ARG A 93 -8.28 10.63 10.36
CA ARG A 93 -8.04 9.49 9.47
C ARG A 93 -6.93 9.80 8.46
N ASP A 94 -6.04 8.83 8.28
CA ASP A 94 -4.91 8.84 7.33
C ASP A 94 -5.33 8.36 5.92
N LEU A 95 -6.40 7.59 5.84
CA LEU A 95 -6.99 7.08 4.61
C LEU A 95 -8.37 7.72 4.37
N PRO A 96 -8.74 7.96 3.10
CA PRO A 96 -10.06 8.44 2.79
C PRO A 96 -11.10 7.35 3.02
N VAL A 97 -12.35 7.77 3.26
CA VAL A 97 -13.50 6.87 3.21
C VAL A 97 -13.54 6.22 1.83
N GLY A 98 -13.75 4.91 1.80
CA GLY A 98 -13.62 4.15 0.58
C GLY A 98 -12.29 3.43 0.42
N MET A 99 -11.40 3.48 1.42
CA MET A 99 -10.14 2.74 1.40
C MET A 99 -10.00 1.81 2.58
N SER A 100 -9.41 0.66 2.29
CA SER A 100 -9.17 -0.42 3.24
C SER A 100 -7.68 -0.64 3.44
N LYS A 101 -7.29 -1.24 4.58
CA LYS A 101 -5.90 -1.56 4.93
C LYS A 101 -5.81 -3.03 5.33
N ARG A 102 -4.78 -3.71 4.86
CA ARG A 102 -4.50 -5.12 5.15
C ARG A 102 -3.01 -5.36 5.28
N ARG A 103 -2.61 -6.14 6.27
CA ARG A 103 -1.25 -6.69 6.35
C ARG A 103 -1.15 -7.89 5.42
N HIS A 104 -0.35 -7.80 4.35
CA HIS A 104 -0.16 -8.88 3.40
C HIS A 104 1.22 -8.78 2.71
N MET A 105 1.87 -9.93 2.47
CA MET A 105 3.26 -9.99 1.96
C MET A 105 4.23 -9.14 2.81
N GLY A 106 3.94 -9.12 4.12
CA GLY A 106 4.69 -8.42 5.14
C GLY A 106 4.66 -6.89 5.09
N ILE A 107 3.84 -6.27 4.25
CA ILE A 107 3.61 -4.82 4.31
C ILE A 107 2.14 -4.51 4.50
N ASP A 108 1.87 -3.29 4.95
CA ASP A 108 0.51 -2.77 4.94
C ASP A 108 0.20 -2.33 3.51
N ARG A 109 -0.91 -2.85 2.98
CA ARG A 109 -1.41 -2.54 1.65
C ARG A 109 -2.77 -1.92 1.76
N VAL A 110 -3.04 -0.96 0.90
CA VAL A 110 -4.30 -0.24 0.84
C VAL A 110 -4.93 -0.31 -0.53
N PHE A 111 -6.24 -0.40 -0.55
CA PHE A 111 -6.99 -0.43 -1.80
C PHE A 111 -8.40 0.14 -1.61
N LEU A 112 -9.01 0.48 -2.74
CA LEU A 112 -10.39 0.96 -2.78
C LEU A 112 -11.35 -0.15 -2.33
N ASN A 113 -12.36 0.21 -1.54
CA ASN A 113 -13.48 -0.64 -1.15
C ASN A 113 -14.81 -0.03 -1.65
N CYS A 114 -15.93 -0.64 -1.26
CA CYS A 114 -17.27 -0.25 -1.70
C CYS A 114 -17.61 1.22 -1.40
N ALA A 115 -17.17 1.75 -0.26
CA ALA A 115 -17.53 3.09 0.18
C ALA A 115 -16.94 4.20 -0.69
N VAL A 116 -15.95 3.90 -1.55
CA VAL A 116 -15.38 4.91 -2.46
C VAL A 116 -16.44 5.38 -3.47
N CYS A 117 -17.30 4.47 -3.92
CA CYS A 117 -18.37 4.77 -4.87
C CYS A 117 -19.73 4.98 -4.18
N HIS A 118 -19.88 4.45 -2.96
CA HIS A 118 -21.13 4.44 -2.20
C HIS A 118 -21.07 5.31 -0.94
N THR A 119 -20.36 6.44 -0.99
CA THR A 119 -20.42 7.49 0.03
C THR A 119 -20.36 8.86 -0.64
N ALA A 120 -21.12 9.81 -0.11
CA ALA A 120 -21.03 11.21 -0.53
C ALA A 120 -21.07 12.14 0.69
N THR A 121 -20.91 13.44 0.42
CA THR A 121 -21.20 14.49 1.40
C THR A 121 -22.33 15.36 0.90
N VAL A 122 -23.25 15.72 1.79
CA VAL A 122 -24.38 16.61 1.48
C VAL A 122 -24.34 17.82 2.40
N ARG A 123 -25.01 18.89 1.98
CA ARG A 123 -25.24 20.08 2.80
C ARG A 123 -26.73 20.36 2.82
N THR A 124 -27.26 20.71 3.98
CA THR A 124 -28.68 21.11 4.13
C THR A 124 -28.95 22.52 3.60
N THR A 125 -27.92 23.38 3.60
CA THR A 125 -27.93 24.71 3.01
C THR A 125 -26.57 25.01 2.36
N PRO A 126 -26.44 25.99 1.46
CA PRO A 126 -25.16 26.29 0.79
C PRO A 126 -23.98 26.51 1.75
N ASN A 127 -24.26 27.07 2.94
CA ASN A 127 -23.26 27.44 3.94
C ASN A 127 -23.10 26.41 5.07
N ALA A 128 -23.90 25.34 5.09
CA ALA A 128 -23.78 24.30 6.11
C ALA A 128 -22.51 23.47 5.91
N GLN A 129 -21.95 22.96 7.01
CA GLN A 129 -20.85 22.01 6.93
C GLN A 129 -21.31 20.74 6.18
N PRO A 130 -20.47 20.19 5.28
CA PRO A 130 -20.79 18.94 4.62
C PRO A 130 -20.93 17.80 5.64
N MET A 131 -22.03 17.07 5.60
CA MET A 131 -22.24 15.84 6.36
C MET A 131 -21.97 14.63 5.45
N LEU A 132 -21.20 13.67 5.95
CA LEU A 132 -20.95 12.41 5.25
C LEU A 132 -22.16 11.49 5.36
N VAL A 133 -22.56 10.90 4.24
CA VAL A 133 -23.68 9.94 4.18
C VAL A 133 -23.22 8.65 3.51
N ALA A 134 -23.17 7.57 4.29
CA ALA A 134 -22.92 6.24 3.79
C ALA A 134 -24.09 5.73 2.94
N GLY A 135 -23.80 5.04 1.84
CA GLY A 135 -24.80 4.53 0.90
C GLY A 135 -25.20 5.51 -0.20
N MET A 136 -24.74 6.76 -0.16
CA MET A 136 -24.99 7.73 -1.24
C MET A 136 -24.07 7.53 -2.44
N PRO A 137 -24.50 7.87 -3.67
CA PRO A 137 -23.64 7.83 -4.85
C PRO A 137 -22.52 8.88 -4.74
N ALA A 138 -21.27 8.49 -4.97
CA ALA A 138 -20.09 9.36 -4.87
C ALA A 138 -20.00 10.39 -6.01
N ASN A 139 -20.88 11.39 -5.98
CA ASN A 139 -20.99 12.40 -7.04
C ASN A 139 -19.78 13.36 -7.13
N GLN A 140 -18.94 13.42 -6.10
CA GLN A 140 -17.73 14.24 -6.09
C GLN A 140 -16.46 13.50 -6.56
N LEU A 141 -16.47 12.16 -6.61
CA LEU A 141 -15.28 11.37 -6.89
C LEU A 141 -14.96 11.40 -8.39
N ASP A 142 -13.75 11.85 -8.73
CA ASP A 142 -13.21 11.75 -10.09
C ASP A 142 -12.25 10.55 -10.19
N LEU A 143 -12.83 9.35 -10.27
CA LEU A 143 -12.07 8.10 -10.32
C LEU A 143 -11.18 8.02 -11.57
N MET A 144 -11.66 8.57 -12.70
CA MET A 144 -10.90 8.59 -13.94
C MET A 144 -9.66 9.48 -13.81
N ARG A 145 -9.79 10.67 -13.21
CA ARG A 145 -8.65 11.55 -12.98
C ARG A 145 -7.69 11.00 -11.94
N PHE A 146 -8.19 10.27 -10.93
CA PHE A 146 -7.32 9.51 -10.03
C PHE A 146 -6.49 8.46 -10.79
N GLN A 147 -7.11 7.67 -11.67
CA GLN A 147 -6.39 6.70 -12.49
C GLN A 147 -5.34 7.38 -13.38
N LYS A 148 -5.70 8.47 -14.05
CA LYS A 148 -4.78 9.27 -14.88
C LYS A 148 -3.62 9.85 -14.06
N PHE A 149 -3.89 10.31 -12.85
CA PHE A 149 -2.86 10.79 -11.93
C PHE A 149 -1.85 9.69 -11.57
N VAL A 150 -2.33 8.52 -11.14
CA VAL A 150 -1.44 7.38 -10.79
C VAL A 150 -0.61 6.98 -12.01
N GLN A 151 -1.24 6.86 -13.17
CA GLN A 151 -0.56 6.55 -14.43
C GLN A 151 0.53 7.59 -14.75
N ALA A 152 0.19 8.87 -14.73
CA ALA A 152 1.12 9.94 -15.07
C ALA A 152 2.28 10.00 -14.07
N CYS A 153 2.00 9.89 -12.77
CA CYS A 153 3.03 9.93 -11.74
C CYS A 153 3.99 8.73 -11.83
N VAL A 154 3.47 7.52 -12.01
CA VAL A 154 4.31 6.31 -12.12
C VAL A 154 5.22 6.33 -13.37
N ASN A 155 4.76 6.98 -14.44
CA ASN A 155 5.54 7.19 -15.67
C ASN A 155 6.45 8.43 -15.61
N ASP A 156 6.35 9.24 -14.55
CA ASP A 156 7.18 10.44 -14.39
C ASP A 156 8.64 10.05 -14.06
N ARG A 157 9.58 10.90 -14.48
CA ARG A 157 11.01 10.73 -14.18
C ARG A 157 11.29 10.79 -12.68
N ARG A 158 10.42 11.42 -11.90
CA ARG A 158 10.51 11.51 -10.44
C ARG A 158 10.21 10.19 -9.73
N PHE A 159 9.40 9.32 -10.33
CA PHE A 159 8.96 8.08 -9.68
C PHE A 159 10.05 7.00 -9.71
N THR A 160 11.08 7.18 -8.90
CA THR A 160 12.23 6.26 -8.77
C THR A 160 12.45 5.91 -7.30
N PRO A 161 13.04 4.73 -6.99
CA PRO A 161 13.34 4.37 -5.61
C PRO A 161 14.14 5.45 -4.87
N ALA A 162 15.13 6.04 -5.54
CA ALA A 162 15.99 7.09 -4.99
C ALA A 162 15.24 8.36 -4.57
N GLN A 163 14.10 8.67 -5.19
CA GLN A 163 13.29 9.84 -4.83
C GLN A 163 12.11 9.49 -3.91
N VAL A 164 11.54 8.30 -4.09
CA VAL A 164 10.32 7.89 -3.39
C VAL A 164 10.62 7.33 -2.00
N VAL A 165 11.65 6.48 -1.86
CA VAL A 165 11.97 5.82 -0.59
C VAL A 165 12.36 6.81 0.51
N PRO A 166 13.18 7.86 0.27
CA PRO A 166 13.49 8.83 1.31
C PRO A 166 12.26 9.58 1.83
N ARG A 167 11.29 9.90 0.96
CA ARG A 167 10.01 10.52 1.36
C ARG A 167 9.16 9.57 2.20
N ILE A 168 9.16 8.28 1.84
CA ILE A 168 8.50 7.25 2.65
C ILE A 168 9.16 7.18 4.03
N GLU A 169 10.49 7.14 4.09
CA GLU A 169 11.24 7.07 5.34
C GLU A 169 10.95 8.26 6.25
N GLU A 170 11.00 9.48 5.70
CA GLU A 170 10.65 10.69 6.42
C GLU A 170 9.21 10.63 6.96
N LYS A 171 8.25 10.27 6.11
CA LYS A 171 6.82 10.24 6.49
C LYS A 171 6.47 9.09 7.44
N ALA A 172 7.17 7.98 7.37
CA ALA A 172 6.98 6.82 8.25
C ALA A 172 7.64 7.00 9.63
N GLY A 173 8.49 8.01 9.82
CA GLY A 173 9.30 8.16 11.02
C GLY A 173 10.47 7.17 11.08
N GLY A 174 10.96 6.74 9.92
CA GLY A 174 12.01 5.73 9.75
C GLY A 174 11.52 4.43 9.11
N LEU A 175 12.45 3.72 8.46
CA LEU A 175 12.22 2.39 7.91
C LEU A 175 13.24 1.40 8.45
N GLY A 176 12.83 0.13 8.57
CA GLY A 176 13.79 -0.95 8.76
C GLY A 176 14.66 -1.15 7.52
N LEU A 177 15.88 -1.66 7.69
CA LEU A 177 16.84 -1.87 6.59
C LEU A 177 16.25 -2.68 5.43
N LEU A 178 15.51 -3.75 5.73
CA LEU A 178 14.86 -4.56 4.69
C LEU A 178 13.82 -3.76 3.91
N ASP A 179 13.06 -2.90 4.58
CA ASP A 179 12.02 -2.11 3.94
C ASP A 179 12.61 -0.99 3.07
N GLN A 180 13.64 -0.31 3.58
CA GLN A 180 14.35 0.76 2.88
C GLN A 180 15.11 0.26 1.65
N TRP A 181 15.82 -0.87 1.76
CA TRP A 181 16.74 -1.33 0.71
C TRP A 181 16.15 -2.37 -0.24
N VAL A 182 15.09 -3.07 0.16
CA VAL A 182 14.51 -4.15 -0.66
C VAL A 182 13.02 -3.92 -0.93
N VAL A 183 12.20 -3.84 0.11
CA VAL A 183 10.74 -3.93 -0.06
C VAL A 183 10.16 -2.71 -0.79
N TYR A 184 10.50 -1.48 -0.38
CA TYR A 184 9.99 -0.29 -1.05
C TYR A 184 10.63 -0.04 -2.42
N PRO A 185 11.95 -0.22 -2.62
CA PRO A 185 12.53 -0.18 -3.96
C PRO A 185 11.86 -1.16 -4.93
N LEU A 186 11.67 -2.42 -4.50
CA LEU A 186 10.97 -3.41 -5.31
C LEU A 186 9.51 -3.00 -5.56
N GLY A 187 8.80 -2.50 -4.53
CA GLY A 187 7.44 -2.01 -4.65
C GLY A 187 7.29 -0.88 -5.68
N VAL A 188 8.25 0.05 -5.74
CA VAL A 188 8.29 1.12 -6.75
C VAL A 188 8.42 0.51 -8.15
N HIS A 189 9.33 -0.44 -8.36
CA HIS A 189 9.49 -1.10 -9.66
C HIS A 189 8.25 -1.90 -10.07
N LEU A 190 7.71 -2.72 -9.16
CA LEU A 190 6.50 -3.51 -9.42
C LEU A 190 5.29 -2.64 -9.74
N MET A 191 5.18 -1.45 -9.13
CA MET A 191 4.12 -0.50 -9.46
C MET A 191 4.28 0.08 -10.86
N ARG A 192 5.52 0.35 -11.32
CA ARG A 192 5.78 0.76 -12.72
C ARG A 192 5.36 -0.33 -13.69
N ASP A 193 5.77 -1.56 -13.44
CA ASP A 193 5.47 -2.70 -14.32
C ASP A 193 3.97 -3.00 -14.36
N GLY A 194 3.30 -2.96 -13.20
CA GLY A 194 1.85 -3.17 -13.10
C GLY A 194 1.04 -2.12 -13.86
N VAL A 195 1.41 -0.84 -13.73
CA VAL A 195 0.77 0.24 -14.48
C VAL A 195 1.02 0.08 -15.98
N ALA A 196 2.27 -0.15 -16.40
CA ALA A 196 2.60 -0.36 -17.82
C ALA A 196 1.80 -1.53 -18.43
N GLY A 197 1.67 -2.64 -17.70
CA GLY A 197 0.86 -3.78 -18.11
C GLY A 197 -0.63 -3.46 -18.26
N LEU A 198 -1.18 -2.63 -17.37
CA LEU A 198 -2.58 -2.18 -17.46
C LEU A 198 -2.81 -1.28 -18.68
N LEU A 199 -1.88 -0.36 -18.98
CA LEU A 199 -1.98 0.50 -20.16
C LEU A 199 -1.99 -0.28 -21.46
N GLY A 200 -1.17 -1.33 -21.56
CA GLY A 200 -1.20 -2.23 -22.72
C GLY A 200 -2.58 -2.85 -22.95
N ARG A 201 -3.32 -3.17 -21.88
CA ARG A 201 -4.67 -3.74 -21.95
C ARG A 201 -5.75 -2.69 -22.24
N LEU A 202 -5.55 -1.46 -21.79
CA LEU A 202 -6.50 -0.35 -21.91
C LEU A 202 -6.21 0.60 -23.08
N ARG A 203 -5.39 0.18 -24.05
CA ARG A 203 -5.03 1.00 -25.23
C ARG A 203 -6.22 1.54 -26.05
N PHE A 204 -7.42 1.02 -25.86
CA PHE A 204 -8.64 1.48 -26.54
C PHE A 204 -9.29 2.70 -25.88
N ILE A 205 -8.84 3.10 -24.69
CA ILE A 205 -9.34 4.26 -23.92
C ILE A 205 -8.52 5.53 -24.26
N HIS A 206 -7.44 5.39 -25.03
CA HIS A 206 -6.51 6.46 -25.42
C HIS A 206 -6.47 6.65 -26.92
#